data_AF-A0A061DY88-F1
#
_entry.id   AF-A0A061DY88-F1
#
_cell.length_a   1.000
_cell.length_b   1.000
_cell.length_c   1.000
_cell.angle_alpha   90.00
_cell.angle_beta   90.00
_cell.angle_gamma   90.00
#
_symmetry.space_group_name_H-M   'P 1'
#
loop_
_entity.id
_entity.type
_entity.pdbx_description
1 polymer ?
#
loop_
_entity_poly.entity_id
_entity_poly.type
_entity_poly.pdbx_seq_one_letter_code
_entity_poly.pdbx_strand_id
1 'polypeptide(L)'
;MASNNGGGEEQLTKMAELSKTLKEGERILAPTRRPDGTLRKPIRIRAGYVPQEEVAIYQSKGALWKKEMASQVGPPGYDPAMDTKPKTKSAKRNERKKEKRLQAALEKGKNLEAEADDEIKKEDVPEEDSDHGSESVKSLTSQMTELAVSENPVPTSPPSNSVQASDADAPVQDLDKKIRALKKRRHQGYN
;
A
#
# COMPACT_ATOMS: atom_id res chain seq x y z
N MET A 1 22.44 -16.20 -42.61
CA MET A 1 21.19 -15.96 -41.86
C MET A 1 20.34 -15.01 -42.70
N ALA A 2 19.39 -15.54 -43.47
CA ALA A 2 18.52 -14.72 -44.32
C ALA A 2 17.35 -14.18 -43.47
N SER A 3 17.31 -12.86 -43.27
CA SER A 3 16.19 -12.19 -42.63
C SER A 3 15.04 -12.09 -43.64
N ASN A 4 14.06 -12.97 -43.55
CA ASN A 4 12.81 -12.85 -44.30
C ASN A 4 11.99 -11.67 -43.75
N ASN A 5 12.25 -10.47 -44.29
CA ASN A 5 11.54 -9.24 -43.94
C ASN A 5 10.17 -9.10 -44.64
N GLY A 6 9.79 -10.01 -45.54
CA GLY A 6 8.56 -9.90 -46.33
C GLY A 6 7.25 -10.03 -45.55
N GLY A 7 7.27 -10.55 -44.31
CA GLY A 7 6.07 -10.72 -43.49
C GLY A 7 5.62 -9.48 -42.72
N GLY A 8 6.43 -8.40 -42.69
CA GLY A 8 6.13 -7.20 -41.91
C GLY A 8 5.07 -6.31 -42.55
N GLU A 9 5.07 -6.23 -43.88
CA GLU A 9 4.24 -5.33 -44.69
C GLU A 9 2.76 -5.71 -44.60
N GLU A 10 2.47 -7.01 -44.79
CA GLU A 10 1.13 -7.58 -44.66
C GLU A 10 0.57 -7.49 -43.23
N GLN A 11 1.44 -7.38 -42.23
CA GLN A 11 1.03 -7.27 -40.84
C GLN A 11 0.78 -5.83 -40.41
N LEU A 12 1.52 -4.89 -40.99
CA LEU A 12 1.23 -3.46 -40.85
C LEU A 12 -0.12 -3.13 -41.48
N THR A 13 -0.43 -3.71 -42.65
CA THR A 13 -1.75 -3.55 -43.28
C THR A 13 -2.87 -4.19 -42.43
N LYS A 14 -2.69 -5.42 -41.93
CA LYS A 14 -3.65 -6.05 -41.00
C LYS A 14 -3.84 -5.27 -39.70
N MET A 15 -2.76 -4.73 -39.12
CA MET A 15 -2.84 -3.84 -37.96
C MET A 15 -3.61 -2.56 -38.27
N ALA A 16 -3.34 -1.95 -39.44
CA ALA A 16 -4.04 -0.75 -39.90
C ALA A 16 -5.53 -1.01 -40.18
N GLU A 17 -5.90 -2.21 -40.64
CA GLU A 17 -7.29 -2.62 -40.78
C GLU A 17 -7.97 -2.79 -39.42
N LEU A 18 -7.29 -3.46 -38.47
CA LEU A 18 -7.82 -3.63 -37.11
C LEU A 18 -7.98 -2.28 -36.38
N SER A 19 -7.05 -1.34 -36.58
CA SER A 19 -7.13 0.00 -35.98
C SER A 19 -8.26 0.85 -36.55
N LYS A 20 -8.72 0.61 -37.79
CA LYS A 20 -9.91 1.28 -38.35
C LYS A 20 -11.20 0.88 -37.65
N THR A 21 -11.24 -0.32 -37.06
CA THR A 21 -12.41 -0.86 -36.34
C THR A 21 -12.40 -0.54 -34.84
N LEU A 22 -11.42 0.24 -34.37
CA LEU A 22 -11.30 0.58 -32.96
C LEU A 22 -12.30 1.67 -32.58
N LYS A 23 -13.01 1.47 -31.46
CA LYS A 23 -13.80 2.54 -30.84
C LYS A 23 -12.89 3.46 -30.03
N GLU A 24 -13.34 4.69 -29.78
CA GLU A 24 -12.59 5.67 -29.00
C GLU A 24 -12.13 5.08 -27.66
N GLY A 25 -10.82 5.16 -27.39
CA GLY A 25 -10.20 4.68 -26.15
C GLY A 25 -9.78 3.22 -26.13
N GLU A 26 -10.18 2.39 -27.09
CA GLU A 26 -9.60 1.05 -27.27
C GLU A 26 -8.12 1.17 -27.71
N ARG A 27 -7.30 0.14 -27.45
CA ARG A 27 -5.88 0.09 -27.88
C ARG A 27 -5.55 -1.27 -28.47
N ILE A 28 -4.54 -1.36 -29.35
CA ILE A 28 -4.04 -2.63 -29.87
C ILE A 28 -2.57 -2.79 -29.48
N LEU A 29 -2.25 -3.94 -28.88
CA LEU A 29 -0.87 -4.39 -28.68
C LEU A 29 -0.35 -5.04 -29.96
N ALA A 30 0.87 -4.66 -30.35
CA ALA A 30 1.50 -5.19 -31.56
C ALA A 30 1.72 -6.71 -31.51
N PRO A 31 1.72 -7.40 -32.67
CA PRO A 31 2.13 -8.80 -32.78
C PRO A 31 3.52 -9.04 -32.17
N THR A 32 3.66 -10.06 -31.33
CA THR A 32 4.94 -10.40 -30.68
C THR A 32 5.51 -11.70 -31.24
N ARG A 33 6.84 -11.83 -31.26
CA ARG A 33 7.53 -13.00 -31.83
C ARG A 33 7.66 -14.12 -30.81
N ARG A 34 7.32 -15.35 -31.20
CA ARG A 34 7.58 -16.56 -30.40
C ARG A 34 9.03 -17.02 -30.56
N PRO A 35 9.54 -17.92 -29.68
CA PRO A 35 10.89 -18.48 -29.81
C PRO A 35 11.15 -19.21 -31.14
N ASP A 36 10.13 -19.87 -31.70
CA ASP A 36 10.16 -20.53 -33.02
C ASP A 36 10.14 -19.55 -34.21
N GLY A 37 9.99 -18.25 -33.95
CA GLY A 37 9.98 -17.19 -34.96
C GLY A 37 8.60 -16.83 -35.50
N THR A 38 7.58 -17.67 -35.26
CA THR A 38 6.19 -17.35 -35.61
C THR A 38 5.67 -16.18 -34.78
N LEU A 39 4.82 -15.33 -35.35
CA LEU A 39 4.23 -14.19 -34.64
C LEU A 39 2.92 -14.57 -33.95
N ARG A 40 2.69 -13.99 -32.78
CA ARG A 40 1.43 -14.04 -32.05
C ARG A 40 0.49 -13.01 -32.67
N LYS A 41 -0.81 -13.31 -32.64
CA LYS A 41 -1.84 -12.35 -33.07
C LYS A 41 -1.77 -11.05 -32.25
N PRO A 42 -2.13 -9.90 -32.83
CA PRO A 42 -2.29 -8.66 -32.08
C PRO A 42 -3.39 -8.80 -31.03
N ILE A 43 -3.26 -8.06 -29.92
CA ILE A 43 -4.18 -8.13 -28.77
C ILE A 43 -4.97 -6.82 -28.69
N ARG A 44 -6.31 -6.90 -28.64
CA ARG A 44 -7.18 -5.74 -28.42
C ARG A 44 -7.35 -5.48 -26.92
N ILE A 45 -7.20 -4.24 -26.51
CA ILE A 45 -7.38 -3.74 -25.15
C ILE A 45 -8.65 -2.88 -25.12
N ARG A 46 -9.53 -3.17 -24.16
CA ARG A 46 -10.81 -2.46 -24.01
C ARG A 46 -10.60 -1.02 -23.56
N ALA A 47 -11.46 -0.12 -23.99
CA ALA A 47 -11.45 1.27 -23.56
C ALA A 47 -11.49 1.39 -22.02
N GLY A 48 -10.61 2.22 -21.46
CA GLY A 48 -10.49 2.44 -20.02
C GLY A 48 -9.81 1.31 -19.22
N TYR A 49 -9.33 0.24 -19.86
CA TYR A 49 -8.53 -0.77 -19.18
C TYR A 49 -7.12 -0.26 -18.89
N VAL A 50 -6.73 -0.25 -17.62
CA VAL A 50 -5.39 0.11 -17.15
C VAL A 50 -4.74 -1.15 -16.56
N PRO A 51 -3.59 -1.59 -17.08
CA PRO A 51 -2.86 -2.73 -16.53
C PRO A 51 -2.46 -2.50 -15.07
N GLN A 52 -2.41 -3.58 -14.29
CA GLN A 52 -2.06 -3.53 -12.87
C GLN A 52 -0.69 -2.88 -12.58
N GLU A 53 0.25 -2.98 -13.53
CA GLU A 53 1.56 -2.35 -13.45
C GLU A 53 1.49 -0.81 -13.44
N GLU A 54 0.48 -0.23 -14.10
CA GLU A 54 0.23 1.21 -14.15
C GLU A 54 -0.71 1.68 -13.02
N VAL A 55 -1.45 0.76 -12.39
CA VAL A 55 -2.31 1.07 -11.25
C VAL A 55 -1.42 1.46 -10.07
N ALA A 56 -1.49 2.72 -9.67
CA ALA A 56 -0.74 3.24 -8.53
C ALA A 56 -1.04 2.41 -7.26
N ILE A 57 -0.04 1.68 -6.79
CA ILE A 57 -0.12 0.95 -5.53
C ILE A 57 -0.27 1.98 -4.42
N TYR A 58 -1.34 1.88 -3.63
CA TYR A 58 -1.56 2.79 -2.51
C TYR A 58 -0.38 2.73 -1.54
N GLN A 59 0.26 3.88 -1.34
CA GLN A 59 1.31 4.08 -0.35
C GLN A 59 0.79 5.08 0.68
N SER A 60 0.72 4.66 1.95
CA SER A 60 0.34 5.59 3.02
C SER A 60 1.35 6.74 3.11
N LYS A 61 0.89 7.93 3.53
CA LYS A 61 1.79 9.09 3.73
C LYS A 61 2.99 8.75 4.62
N GLY A 62 2.78 7.94 5.66
CA GLY A 62 3.86 7.47 6.54
C GLY A 62 4.83 6.49 5.87
N ALA A 63 4.37 5.66 4.92
CA ALA A 63 5.25 4.78 4.14
C ALA A 63 6.11 5.58 3.17
N LEU A 64 5.52 6.59 2.51
CA LEU A 64 6.26 7.54 1.66
C LEU A 64 7.32 8.29 2.47
N TRP A 65 6.96 8.85 3.64
CA TRP A 65 7.93 9.52 4.52
C TRP A 65 9.04 8.59 5.00
N LYS A 66 8.73 7.34 5.36
CA LYS A 66 9.76 6.36 5.75
C LYS A 66 10.69 6.03 4.58
N LYS A 67 10.15 5.87 3.37
CA LYS A 67 10.94 5.64 2.15
C LYS A 67 11.84 6.84 1.85
N GLU A 68 11.30 8.05 1.96
CA GLU A 68 12.03 9.31 1.78
C GLU A 68 13.19 9.43 2.79
N MET A 69 12.91 9.23 4.08
CA MET A 69 13.93 9.23 5.14
C MET A 69 14.98 8.12 4.97
N ALA A 70 14.59 6.94 4.49
CA ALA A 70 15.53 5.85 4.22
C ALA A 70 16.36 6.10 2.95
N SER A 71 15.78 6.74 1.93
CA SER A 71 16.47 7.14 0.70
C SER A 71 17.40 8.34 0.93
N GLN A 72 17.12 9.12 1.96
CA GLN A 72 18.03 10.12 2.51
C GLN A 72 19.13 9.39 3.30
N VAL A 73 19.90 8.57 2.60
CA VAL A 73 21.25 8.22 3.02
C VAL A 73 21.92 9.54 3.31
N GLY A 74 22.45 9.69 4.53
CA GLY A 74 23.04 10.94 4.98
C GLY A 74 24.08 11.46 3.99
N PRO A 75 24.54 12.71 4.17
CA PRO A 75 25.49 13.33 3.25
C PRO A 75 26.63 12.36 2.90
N PRO A 76 27.10 12.31 1.63
CA PRO A 76 28.15 11.38 1.21
C PRO A 76 29.30 11.33 2.24
N GLY A 77 29.51 10.17 2.86
CA GLY A 77 30.43 9.99 4.00
C GLY A 77 29.77 9.82 5.38
N TYR A 78 28.44 9.90 5.49
CA TYR A 78 27.70 9.61 6.72
C TYR A 78 27.51 8.09 6.89
N ASP A 79 28.40 7.47 7.65
CA ASP A 79 28.15 6.17 8.26
C ASP A 79 27.33 6.40 9.54
N PRO A 80 26.07 5.94 9.65
CA PRO A 80 25.32 6.05 10.89
C PRO A 80 26.04 5.23 11.95
N ALA A 81 26.88 5.89 12.75
CA ALA A 81 27.59 5.28 13.86
C ALA A 81 26.57 4.45 14.66
N MET A 82 26.77 3.14 14.67
CA MET A 82 25.99 2.24 15.51
C MET A 82 26.13 2.76 16.93
N ASP A 83 25.09 3.43 17.42
CA ASP A 83 25.07 4.12 18.70
C ASP A 83 25.41 3.10 19.81
N THR A 84 26.69 2.98 20.15
CA THR A 84 27.19 2.20 21.30
C THR A 84 26.95 2.98 22.58
N LYS A 85 25.75 3.53 22.74
CA LYS A 85 25.32 4.02 24.05
C LYS A 85 25.28 2.81 24.99
N PRO A 86 25.83 2.89 26.21
CA PRO A 86 25.81 1.77 27.15
C PRO A 86 24.35 1.41 27.43
N LYS A 87 23.89 0.33 26.81
CA LYS A 87 22.53 -0.20 26.97
C LYS A 87 22.32 -0.50 28.44
N THR A 88 21.28 0.10 29.04
CA THR A 88 20.82 -0.27 30.37
C THR A 88 20.56 -1.78 30.44
N LYS A 89 20.71 -2.41 31.62
CA LYS A 89 20.50 -3.87 31.79
C LYS A 89 19.15 -4.34 31.23
N SER A 90 18.13 -3.49 31.28
CA SER A 90 16.79 -3.76 30.71
C SER A 90 16.79 -3.77 29.16
N ALA A 91 17.52 -2.87 28.51
CA ALA A 91 17.64 -2.83 27.06
C ALA A 91 18.31 -4.11 26.52
N LYS A 92 19.37 -4.60 27.18
CA LYS A 92 20.04 -5.87 26.82
C LYS A 92 19.12 -7.09 26.96
N ARG A 93 18.27 -7.13 27.99
CA ARG A 93 17.27 -8.22 28.17
C ARG A 93 16.18 -8.17 27.10
N ASN A 94 15.71 -6.97 26.74
CA ASN A 94 14.68 -6.80 25.71
C ASN A 94 15.20 -7.12 24.31
N GLU A 95 16.45 -6.78 24.01
CA GLU A 95 17.11 -7.15 22.76
C GLU A 95 17.26 -8.67 22.64
N ARG A 96 17.76 -9.35 23.68
CA ARG A 96 17.84 -10.83 23.72
C ARG A 96 16.47 -11.49 23.55
N LYS A 97 15.40 -10.92 24.10
CA LYS A 97 14.03 -11.42 23.92
C LYS A 97 13.53 -11.22 22.48
N LYS A 98 13.85 -10.08 21.85
CA LYS A 98 13.52 -9.82 20.44
C LYS A 98 14.29 -10.74 19.51
N GLU A 99 15.59 -10.92 19.74
CA GLU A 99 16.46 -11.81 18.96
C GLU A 99 16.00 -13.27 19.05
N LYS A 100 15.70 -13.78 20.25
CA LYS A 100 15.12 -15.12 20.41
C LYS A 100 13.78 -15.29 19.68
N ARG A 101 12.94 -14.25 19.65
CA ARG A 101 11.66 -14.28 18.91
C ARG A 101 11.89 -14.28 17.40
N LEU A 102 12.87 -13.54 16.91
CA LEU A 102 13.23 -13.50 15.49
C LEU A 102 13.84 -14.83 15.04
N GLN A 103 14.74 -15.42 15.83
CA GLN A 103 15.29 -16.76 15.55
C GLN A 103 14.19 -17.83 15.52
N ALA A 104 13.29 -17.83 16.51
CA ALA A 104 12.17 -18.77 16.53
C ALA A 104 11.22 -18.57 15.33
N ALA A 105 11.00 -17.33 14.88
CA ALA A 105 10.21 -17.06 13.68
C ALA A 105 10.90 -17.55 12.39
N LEU A 106 12.23 -17.38 12.32
CA LEU A 106 13.02 -17.83 11.18
C LEU A 106 13.12 -19.36 11.11
N GLU A 107 13.31 -20.05 12.24
CA GLU A 107 13.30 -21.52 12.30
C GLU A 107 11.91 -22.09 11.97
N LYS A 108 10.84 -21.44 12.43
CA LYS A 108 9.47 -21.85 12.11
C LYS A 108 9.09 -21.57 10.65
N GLY A 109 9.71 -20.57 10.02
CA GLY A 109 9.62 -20.34 8.57
C GLY A 109 10.39 -21.39 7.76
N LYS A 110 11.61 -21.76 8.20
CA LYS A 110 12.43 -22.78 7.54
C LYS A 110 11.86 -24.20 7.64
N ASN A 111 11.14 -24.53 8.71
CA ASN A 111 10.49 -25.84 8.84
C ASN A 111 9.27 -26.01 7.91
N LEU A 112 8.68 -24.93 7.41
CA LEU A 112 7.62 -24.98 6.37
C LEU A 112 8.20 -25.07 4.94
N GLU A 113 9.48 -24.76 4.75
CA GLU A 113 10.14 -24.77 3.43
C GLU A 113 10.92 -26.07 3.15
N ALA A 114 11.19 -26.88 4.18
CA ALA A 114 11.93 -28.14 4.07
C ALA A 114 11.05 -29.39 3.84
N GLU A 115 9.71 -29.25 3.83
CA GLU A 115 8.74 -30.33 3.59
C GLU A 115 8.01 -30.16 2.24
N ALA A 116 8.59 -29.40 1.30
CA ALA A 116 7.99 -29.12 -0.01
C ALA A 116 8.94 -29.39 -1.20
N ASP A 117 10.01 -30.17 -1.00
CA ASP A 117 10.96 -30.55 -2.06
C ASP A 117 11.32 -32.04 -2.03
N ASP A 118 10.31 -32.91 -1.92
CA ASP A 118 10.44 -34.24 -2.49
C ASP A 118 9.10 -34.72 -3.06
N GLU A 119 9.20 -35.40 -4.20
CA GLU A 119 8.15 -36.17 -4.88
C GLU A 119 7.26 -35.46 -5.94
N ILE A 120 7.85 -35.31 -7.14
CA ILE A 120 7.10 -35.30 -8.42
C ILE A 120 7.09 -36.73 -8.98
N LYS A 121 5.95 -37.45 -8.91
CA LYS A 121 5.57 -38.50 -9.90
C LYS A 121 4.03 -38.67 -10.03
N LYS A 122 3.54 -38.27 -11.21
CA LYS A 122 2.48 -38.83 -12.08
C LYS A 122 1.03 -39.05 -11.59
N GLU A 123 0.14 -38.42 -12.36
CA GLU A 123 -1.22 -38.81 -12.83
C GLU A 123 -2.20 -39.48 -11.85
N ASP A 124 -3.32 -38.80 -11.55
CA ASP A 124 -4.66 -39.18 -12.04
C ASP A 124 -5.72 -38.16 -11.57
N VAL A 125 -6.72 -37.92 -12.42
CA VAL A 125 -7.93 -37.12 -12.13
C VAL A 125 -8.86 -37.95 -11.22
N PRO A 126 -9.44 -37.36 -10.17
CA PRO A 126 -10.89 -37.26 -10.14
C PRO A 126 -11.42 -35.92 -9.58
N GLU A 127 -12.57 -35.54 -10.12
CA GLU A 127 -13.52 -34.58 -9.54
C GLU A 127 -13.86 -34.96 -8.09
N GLU A 128 -14.02 -33.97 -7.20
CA GLU A 128 -15.02 -33.96 -6.12
C GLU A 128 -15.12 -32.56 -5.51
N ASP A 129 -16.36 -32.16 -5.29
CA ASP A 129 -16.80 -30.89 -4.72
C ASP A 129 -16.24 -30.64 -3.31
N SER A 130 -15.88 -29.39 -3.02
CA SER A 130 -15.69 -28.91 -1.65
C SER A 130 -16.48 -27.64 -1.40
N ASP A 131 -17.75 -27.89 -1.13
CA ASP A 131 -18.78 -27.01 -0.56
C ASP A 131 -18.43 -26.60 0.88
N HIS A 132 -17.46 -25.71 1.11
CA HIS A 132 -17.23 -25.13 2.45
C HIS A 132 -17.00 -23.60 2.43
N GLY A 133 -17.30 -22.93 1.31
CA GLY A 133 -17.19 -21.46 1.18
C GLY A 133 -18.52 -20.70 1.13
N SER A 134 -19.66 -21.41 1.16
CA SER A 134 -20.95 -20.83 0.74
C SER A 134 -21.67 -20.04 1.83
N GLU A 135 -21.33 -20.20 3.12
CA GLU A 135 -22.06 -19.54 4.21
C GLU A 135 -21.63 -18.09 4.44
N SER A 136 -20.33 -17.78 4.27
CA SER A 136 -19.77 -16.45 4.52
C SER A 136 -20.31 -15.40 3.54
N VAL A 137 -20.41 -15.76 2.25
CA VAL A 137 -20.91 -14.85 1.20
C VAL A 137 -22.42 -14.59 1.32
N LYS A 138 -23.20 -15.58 1.79
CA LYS A 138 -24.64 -15.44 2.04
C LYS A 138 -24.92 -14.47 3.21
N SER A 139 -24.13 -14.56 4.28
CA SER A 139 -24.23 -13.67 5.44
C SER A 139 -23.96 -12.20 5.09
N LEU A 140 -22.91 -11.94 4.29
CA LEU A 140 -22.55 -10.59 3.84
C LEU A 140 -23.64 -9.95 2.97
N THR A 141 -24.22 -10.70 2.02
CA THR A 141 -25.33 -10.21 1.18
C THR A 141 -26.57 -9.86 2.00
N SER A 142 -26.91 -10.68 3.01
CA SER A 142 -28.06 -10.41 3.88
C SER A 142 -27.89 -9.10 4.65
N GLN A 143 -26.68 -8.83 5.18
CA GLN A 143 -26.40 -7.60 5.92
C GLN A 143 -26.48 -6.33 5.06
N MET A 144 -26.14 -6.40 3.77
CA MET A 144 -26.25 -5.24 2.87
C MET A 144 -27.71 -4.86 2.57
N THR A 145 -28.63 -5.81 2.64
CA THR A 145 -30.05 -5.58 2.31
C THR A 145 -30.80 -4.88 3.45
N GLU A 146 -30.29 -5.00 4.69
CA GLU A 146 -30.95 -4.49 5.91
C GLU A 146 -30.66 -3.01 6.20
N LEU A 147 -29.79 -2.36 5.43
CA LEU A 147 -29.47 -0.93 5.58
C LEU A 147 -30.48 -0.06 4.82
N ALA A 148 -31.73 -0.03 5.28
CA ALA A 148 -32.74 0.93 4.82
C ALA A 148 -32.57 2.26 5.59
N VAL A 149 -32.28 3.34 4.86
CA VAL A 149 -32.05 4.70 5.40
C VAL A 149 -33.38 5.32 5.81
N SER A 150 -33.59 5.46 7.12
CA SER A 150 -34.70 6.24 7.69
C SER A 150 -34.39 7.74 7.54
N GLU A 151 -35.22 8.42 6.76
CA GLU A 151 -35.21 9.88 6.63
C GLU A 151 -35.82 10.53 7.88
N ASN A 152 -35.08 11.44 8.51
CA ASN A 152 -35.61 12.41 9.49
C ASN A 152 -35.21 13.81 9.03
N PRO A 153 -36.15 14.75 8.80
CA PRO A 153 -35.83 16.15 8.56
C PRO A 153 -35.82 16.95 9.88
N VAL A 154 -35.25 18.17 9.86
CA VAL A 154 -35.53 19.38 10.69
C VAL A 154 -34.24 20.19 11.04
N PRO A 155 -34.31 21.54 11.15
CA PRO A 155 -33.34 22.45 10.54
C PRO A 155 -32.63 23.48 11.48
N THR A 156 -31.77 24.31 10.84
CA THR A 156 -31.44 25.74 11.09
C THR A 156 -30.48 26.22 12.23
N SER A 157 -29.45 26.96 11.75
CA SER A 157 -28.77 28.17 12.29
C SER A 157 -27.51 28.03 13.18
N PRO A 158 -26.53 28.94 12.94
CA PRO A 158 -25.92 29.69 14.05
C PRO A 158 -25.74 31.20 13.73
N PRO A 159 -25.62 32.06 14.76
CA PRO A 159 -24.44 32.93 14.75
C PRO A 159 -23.87 33.23 16.16
N SER A 160 -22.55 33.35 16.26
CA SER A 160 -21.92 34.20 17.28
C SER A 160 -20.50 34.58 16.86
N ASN A 161 -20.34 35.88 16.57
CA ASN A 161 -19.04 36.53 16.43
C ASN A 161 -18.65 37.21 17.74
N SER A 162 -17.34 37.29 17.92
CA SER A 162 -16.58 37.59 19.13
C SER A 162 -15.89 38.97 19.05
N VAL A 163 -15.31 39.38 20.18
CA VAL A 163 -14.21 40.36 20.38
C VAL A 163 -14.64 41.85 20.48
N GLN A 164 -14.26 42.59 21.53
CA GLN A 164 -13.08 43.50 21.65
C GLN A 164 -13.22 44.31 22.96
N ALA A 165 -12.23 44.96 23.60
CA ALA A 165 -10.78 45.18 23.50
C ALA A 165 -10.36 45.80 24.88
N SER A 166 -9.12 45.80 25.35
CA SER A 166 -8.15 46.90 25.15
C SER A 166 -6.89 46.69 26.03
N ASP A 167 -5.83 47.42 25.69
CA ASP A 167 -4.54 47.65 26.36
C ASP A 167 -3.41 46.64 26.10
N ALA A 168 -2.32 47.12 25.49
CA ALA A 168 -1.17 46.34 25.02
C ALA A 168 -0.08 46.08 26.09
N ASP A 169 -0.15 46.73 27.25
CA ASP A 169 0.70 46.43 28.43
C ASP A 169 0.07 45.45 29.42
N ALA A 170 -1.27 45.36 29.44
CA ALA A 170 -2.00 44.32 30.16
C ALA A 170 -1.64 42.89 29.71
N PRO A 171 -1.53 42.55 28.40
CA PRO A 171 -1.25 41.20 27.95
C PRO A 171 0.14 40.73 28.36
N VAL A 172 1.14 41.61 28.43
CA VAL A 172 2.50 41.21 28.84
C VAL A 172 2.53 40.82 30.32
N GLN A 173 1.91 41.63 31.18
CA GLN A 173 1.79 41.29 32.61
C GLN A 173 0.95 40.03 32.83
N ASP A 174 -0.08 39.81 32.00
CA ASP A 174 -0.91 38.61 32.07
C ASP A 174 -0.19 37.36 31.56
N LEU A 175 0.68 37.48 30.55
CA LEU A 175 1.55 36.40 30.09
C LEU A 175 2.53 35.98 31.18
N ASP A 176 3.16 36.93 31.87
CA ASP A 176 4.08 36.65 32.97
C ASP A 176 3.39 35.96 34.16
N LYS A 177 2.17 36.41 34.50
CA LYS A 177 1.33 35.72 35.50
C LYS A 177 1.01 34.28 35.09
N LYS A 178 0.69 34.06 33.81
CA LYS A 178 0.35 32.73 33.26
C LYS A 178 1.55 31.79 33.23
N ILE A 179 2.73 32.30 32.88
CA ILE A 179 4.01 31.56 32.93
C ILE A 179 4.33 31.17 34.39
N ARG A 180 4.19 32.10 35.34
CA ARG A 180 4.41 31.84 36.77
C ARG A 180 3.45 30.77 37.32
N ALA A 181 2.16 30.84 36.97
CA ALA A 181 1.17 29.86 37.37
C ALA A 181 1.47 28.46 36.80
N LEU A 182 1.86 28.37 35.53
CA LEU A 182 2.21 27.10 34.89
C LEU A 182 3.45 26.47 35.51
N LYS A 183 4.48 27.27 35.82
CA LYS A 183 5.69 26.83 36.52
C LYS A 183 5.36 26.31 37.92
N LYS A 184 4.51 27.02 38.66
CA LYS A 184 4.04 26.59 40.00
C LYS A 184 3.26 25.29 39.93
N ARG A 185 2.31 25.16 38.99
CA ARG A 185 1.53 23.92 38.78
C ARG A 185 2.42 22.73 38.43
N ARG A 186 3.39 22.92 37.54
CA ARG A 186 4.38 21.90 37.18
C ARG A 186 5.24 21.48 38.37
N HIS A 187 5.52 22.40 39.29
CA HIS A 187 6.33 22.10 40.47
C HIS A 187 5.51 21.45 41.60
N GLN A 188 4.26 21.86 41.78
CA GLN A 188 3.37 21.32 42.81
C GLN A 188 2.74 19.97 42.43
N GLY A 189 2.68 19.61 41.15
CA GLY A 189 2.18 18.31 40.68
C GLY A 189 3.15 17.12 40.86
N TYR A 190 4.24 17.29 41.61
CA TYR A 190 5.22 16.25 41.95
C TYR A 190 5.24 15.94 43.46
N ASN A 191 4.12 16.08 44.16
CA ASN A 191 3.90 15.43 45.46
C ASN A 191 2.49 14.84 45.48
#